data_AF-S4MM32-F1
#
_entry.id   AF-S4MM32-F1
#
_cell.length_a   1.000
_cell.length_b   1.000
_cell.length_c   1.000
_cell.angle_alpha   90.00
_cell.angle_beta   90.00
_cell.angle_gamma   90.00
#
_symmetry.space_group_name_H-M   'P 1'
#
loop_
_entity.id
_entity.type
_entity.pdbx_description
1 polymer ?
#
loop_
_entity_poly.entity_id
_entity_poly.type
_entity_poly.pdbx_seq_one_letter_code
_entity_poly.pdbx_strand_id
1 'polypeptide(L)' 'MTEGKPRAWVGDQVYDASAGKEGIVSDVKRDGTYILREVNSFALRWEAPSAVKLTVTVSRLERVEKERGA' A
#
# COMPACT_ATOMS: atom_id res chain seq x y z
N MET A 1 18.92 -12.92 11.44
CA MET A 1 18.43 -11.87 10.53
C MET A 1 17.09 -12.34 9.97
N THR A 2 15.99 -12.13 10.69
CA THR A 2 14.67 -12.24 10.07
C THR A 2 14.45 -10.91 9.39
N GLU A 3 14.82 -10.85 8.13
CA GLU A 3 14.50 -9.79 7.18
C GLU A 3 12.98 -9.62 7.23
N GLY A 4 12.53 -8.71 8.10
CA GLY A 4 11.12 -8.40 8.27
C GLY A 4 10.66 -7.88 6.93
N LYS A 5 9.84 -8.66 6.22
CA LYS A 5 9.16 -8.22 5.00
C LYS A 5 8.78 -6.76 5.17
N PRO A 6 9.15 -5.85 4.23
CA PRO A 6 8.88 -4.43 4.38
C PRO A 6 7.40 -4.27 4.68
N ARG A 7 7.11 -3.86 5.93
CA ARG A 7 5.75 -3.70 6.40
C ARG A 7 5.23 -2.49 5.65
N ALA A 8 4.30 -2.73 4.72
CA ALA A 8 3.65 -1.70 3.94
C ALA A 8 3.33 -0.48 4.82
N TRP A 9 3.68 0.71 4.35
CA TRP A 9 3.51 1.94 5.11
C TRP A 9 2.81 3.02 4.27
N VAL A 10 2.31 4.06 4.95
CA VAL A 10 1.57 5.15 4.31
C VAL A 10 2.40 5.77 3.19
N GLY A 11 1.85 5.72 1.97
CA GLY A 11 2.44 6.20 0.72
C GLY A 11 2.94 5.08 -0.21
N ASP A 12 3.13 3.86 0.30
CA ASP A 12 3.55 2.72 -0.51
C ASP A 12 2.39 2.20 -1.36
N GLN A 13 2.72 1.76 -2.58
CA GLN A 13 1.81 0.97 -3.39
C GLN A 13 1.94 -0.49 -3.01
N VAL A 14 0.81 -1.12 -2.75
CA VAL A 14 0.71 -2.54 -2.42
C VAL A 14 -0.28 -3.24 -3.32
N TYR A 15 0.03 -4.48 -3.65
CA TYR A 15 -0.95 -5.43 -4.15
C TYR A 15 -1.66 -6.09 -2.98
N ASP A 16 -3.00 -5.97 -2.95
CA ASP A 16 -3.85 -6.66 -1.99
C ASP A 16 -4.37 -7.96 -2.61
N ALA A 17 -3.78 -9.09 -2.18
CA ALA A 17 -4.20 -10.41 -2.65
C ALA A 17 -5.63 -10.79 -2.24
N SER A 18 -6.20 -10.15 -1.20
CA SER A 18 -7.58 -10.39 -0.78
C SER A 18 -8.60 -9.72 -1.68
N ALA A 19 -8.26 -8.53 -2.19
CA ALA A 19 -9.11 -7.77 -3.12
C ALA A 19 -8.76 -8.03 -4.59
N GLY A 20 -7.61 -8.65 -4.88
CA GLY A 20 -7.13 -8.93 -6.23
C GLY A 20 -6.74 -7.68 -7.01
N LYS A 21 -6.33 -6.60 -6.33
CA LYS A 21 -6.02 -5.30 -6.95
C LYS A 21 -4.94 -4.53 -6.21
N GLU A 22 -4.35 -3.56 -6.90
CA GLU A 22 -3.35 -2.66 -6.33
C GLU A 22 -3.95 -1.41 -5.72
N GLY A 23 -3.40 -0.98 -4.59
CA GLY A 23 -3.77 0.25 -3.91
C GLY A 23 -2.58 0.90 -3.21
N ILE A 24 -2.69 2.19 -2.96
CA ILE A 24 -1.74 2.97 -2.19
C ILE A 24 -2.22 3.01 -0.74
N VAL A 25 -1.33 2.68 0.20
CA VAL A 25 -1.61 2.83 1.63
C VAL A 25 -1.81 4.30 1.95
N SER A 26 -3.04 4.64 2.30
CA SER A 26 -3.42 6.00 2.68
C SER A 26 -3.36 6.21 4.18
N ASP A 27 -3.67 5.17 4.97
CA ASP A 27 -3.61 5.21 6.42
C ASP A 27 -3.40 3.81 7.01
N VAL A 28 -2.90 3.74 8.25
CA VAL A 28 -2.77 2.50 9.01
C VAL A 28 -3.36 2.72 10.40
N LYS A 29 -4.48 2.05 10.68
CA LYS A 29 -5.17 2.13 11.97
C LYS A 29 -4.35 1.44 13.06
N ARG A 30 -4.58 1.84 14.32
CA ARG A 30 -3.87 1.29 15.51
C ARG A 30 -4.13 -0.21 15.74
N ASP A 31 -5.24 -0.73 15.25
CA ASP A 31 -5.60 -2.15 15.28
C ASP A 31 -4.83 -3.00 14.25
N GLY A 32 -4.05 -2.35 13.35
CA GLY A 32 -3.32 -3.00 12.27
C GLY A 32 -4.09 -3.09 10.96
N THR A 33 -5.27 -2.46 10.85
CA THR A 33 -6.04 -2.36 9.61
C THR A 33 -5.43 -1.31 8.69
N TYR A 34 -5.24 -1.66 7.42
CA TYR A 34 -4.70 -0.79 6.38
C TYR A 34 -5.82 -0.17 5.56
N ILE A 35 -5.76 1.14 5.34
CA ILE A 35 -6.70 1.83 4.46
C ILE A 35 -6.00 2.05 3.14
N LEU A 36 -6.49 1.38 2.10
CA LEU A 36 -5.94 1.44 0.75
C LEU A 36 -6.81 2.33 -0.12
N ARG A 37 -6.17 3.08 -1.01
CA ARG A 37 -6.81 3.85 -2.07
C ARG A 37 -6.39 3.28 -3.41
N GLU A 38 -7.30 3.13 -4.35
CA GLU A 38 -6.97 2.63 -5.67
C GLU A 38 -5.92 3.52 -6.35
N VAL A 39 -4.99 2.90 -7.09
CA VAL A 39 -3.94 3.65 -7.80
C VAL A 39 -4.53 4.56 -8.86
N ASN A 40 -5.54 4.06 -9.60
CA ASN A 40 -6.17 4.78 -10.72
C ASN A 40 -7.41 5.59 -10.32
N SER A 41 -7.87 5.51 -9.06
CA SER A 41 -9.06 6.21 -8.61
C SER A 41 -8.90 6.76 -7.20
N PHE A 42 -9.00 8.09 -7.09
CA PHE A 42 -8.88 8.76 -5.80
C PHE A 42 -10.12 8.58 -4.90
N ALA A 43 -11.27 8.21 -5.49
CA ALA A 43 -12.53 8.04 -4.79
C ALA A 43 -12.70 6.64 -4.19
N LEU A 44 -12.04 5.63 -4.76
CA LEU A 44 -12.20 4.25 -4.34
C LEU A 44 -11.18 3.89 -3.26
N ARG A 45 -11.71 3.57 -2.07
CA ARG A 45 -10.93 3.14 -0.91
C ARG A 45 -11.52 1.84 -0.37
N TRP A 46 -10.66 1.01 0.20
CA TRP A 46 -11.08 -0.20 0.90
C TRP A 46 -10.16 -0.49 2.07
N GLU A 47 -10.66 -1.32 2.98
CA GLU A 47 -9.94 -1.73 4.18
C GLU A 47 -9.30 -3.10 3.95
N ALA A 48 -8.01 -3.20 4.22
CA ALA A 48 -7.26 -4.45 4.26
C ALA A 48 -6.95 -4.77 5.74
N PRO A 49 -7.61 -5.77 6.35
CA PRO A 49 -7.50 -6.04 7.78
C PRO A 49 -6.14 -6.63 8.20
N SER A 50 -5.26 -6.96 7.25
CA SER A 50 -3.95 -7.52 7.56
C SER A 50 -2.90 -7.24 6.50
N ALA A 51 -1.70 -6.86 6.93
CA ALA A 51 -0.51 -6.76 6.09
C ALA A 51 -0.02 -8.09 5.53
N VAL A 52 -0.48 -9.24 6.04
CA VAL A 52 -0.01 -10.57 5.59
C VAL A 52 -0.29 -10.80 4.11
N LYS A 53 -1.38 -10.21 3.60
CA LYS A 53 -1.80 -10.32 2.19
C LYS A 53 -1.41 -9.10 1.36
N LEU A 54 -0.73 -8.12 1.96
CA LEU A 54 -0.24 -6.93 1.27
C LEU A 54 1.20 -7.13 0.85
N THR A 55 1.44 -6.97 -0.45
CA THR A 55 2.79 -7.03 -1.01
C THR A 55 3.13 -5.65 -1.55
N VAL A 56 4.18 -5.02 -1.04
CA VAL A 56 4.67 -3.74 -1.59
C VAL A 56 5.13 -3.98 -3.04
N THR A 57 4.46 -3.33 -3.99
CA THR A 57 4.81 -3.39 -5.42
C THR A 57 5.63 -2.19 -5.85
N VAL A 58 5.40 -1.02 -5.25
CA VAL A 58 6.22 0.18 -5.47
C VAL A 58 6.42 0.88 -4.13
N SER A 59 7.69 1.16 -3.80
CA SER A 59 8.03 1.89 -2.58
C SER A 59 7.63 3.35 -2.70
N ARG A 60 7.31 4.02 -1.58
CA ARG A 60 7.02 5.46 -1.57
C ARG A 60 8.09 6.30 -2.27
N LEU A 61 9.38 5.97 -2.08
CA LEU A 61 10.50 6.71 -2.67
C LEU A 61 10.44 6.68 -4.21
N GLU A 62 10.30 5.48 -4.79
CA GLU A 62 10.21 5.27 -6.24
C GLU A 62 8.98 5.98 -6.83
N ARG A 63 7.87 6.01 -6.09
CA ARG A 63 6.66 6.72 -6.52
C ARG A 63 6.89 8.24 -6.62
N VAL A 64 7.57 8.81 -5.62
CA VAL A 64 7.88 10.26 -5.60
C VAL A 64 8.87 10.64 -6.69
N GLU A 65 9.85 9.79 -6.98
CA GLU A 65 10.78 10.02 -8.10
C GLU A 65 10.06 10.00 -9.45
N LYS A 66 9.14 9.05 -9.65
CA LYS A 66 8.33 8.95 -10.87
C LYS A 66 7.38 10.15 -11.05
N GLU A 67 6.81 10.66 -9.97
CA GLU A 67 5.93 11.85 -10.01
C GLU A 67 6.70 13.17 -10.22
N ARG A 68 8.00 13.23 -9.87
CA ARG A 68 8.83 14.44 -10.01
C ARG A 68 9.63 14.52 -11.32
N GLY A 69 9.81 13.40 -12.00
CA GLY A 69 10.52 13.32 -13.28
C GLY A 69 9.62 13.38 -14.53
N ALA A 70 8.31 13.55 -14.37
CA ALA A 70 7.31 13.59 -15.44
C ALA A 70 6.91 15.03 -15.83
#